data_AF-A0A7W1GCG7-F1
#
_entry.id   AF-A0A7W1GCG7-F1
#
_cell.length_a   1.000
_cell.length_b   1.000
_cell.length_c   1.000
_cell.angle_alpha   90.00
_cell.angle_beta   90.00
_cell.angle_gamma   90.00
#
_symmetry.space_group_name_H-M   'P 1'
#
loop_
_entity.id
_entity.type
_entity.pdbx_description
1 polymer ?
#
loop_
_entity_poly.entity_id
_entity_poly.type
_entity_poly.pdbx_seq_one_letter_code
_entity_poly.pdbx_strand_id
1 'polypeptide(L)'
;MSRPVKHLYKFDDFSVDVTERVLLRDGEIVPLTQKAFDVLLALVERSGQIVEKDVLILKVWPDSFVEEGNLTQNIYTLRKVLGQTPEGGGYIVTIPRRGYRFAASVRELQKEEENQVDELAYAAPRGNDEGSTEIRGLFENAEKTESEIDDPAAAEFLDFSSNDRTIGSTVGSQTIPSREAPIHSPTSAGGQQGWVSQHKTAAMVSLIVLLIAAASVASFRFIGQSWLEAGTAREPPRKMTVNALTTTGNIACAAVSPDGNFVAYATADKPQLSSLWIEHPSTSTRRTIIPQAEVRYHALTFSPDGSYVYFVALTKDIPGRTLYRVSVLGGPTKKMLEKVETGISFSPDGRQFAFRRSLNERRLSMLIVAQVDGSGEREVATVRFPETFYDPT
;
A
#
# COMPACT_ATOMS: atom_id res chain seq x y z
N MET A 1 -24.79 -17.20 -15.58
CA MET A 1 -24.87 -16.72 -14.18
C MET A 1 -24.05 -17.68 -13.34
N SER A 2 -22.88 -17.24 -12.86
CA SER A 2 -21.98 -18.07 -12.04
C SER A 2 -22.39 -17.96 -10.57
N ARG A 3 -22.57 -19.10 -9.90
CA ARG A 3 -22.87 -19.17 -8.46
C ARG A 3 -21.67 -18.63 -7.66
N PRO A 4 -21.87 -17.85 -6.58
CA PRO A 4 -20.76 -17.47 -5.70
C PRO A 4 -20.32 -18.71 -4.91
N VAL A 5 -19.15 -19.24 -5.24
CA VAL A 5 -18.50 -20.28 -4.44
C VAL A 5 -18.05 -19.62 -3.15
N LYS A 6 -18.59 -20.05 -2.00
CA LYS A 6 -18.08 -19.59 -0.71
C LYS A 6 -16.73 -20.24 -0.44
N HIS A 7 -15.67 -19.45 -0.52
CA HIS A 7 -14.33 -19.86 -0.11
C HIS A 7 -14.23 -19.74 1.42
N LEU A 8 -14.20 -20.87 2.10
CA LEU A 8 -14.14 -20.96 3.55
C LEU A 8 -12.89 -21.74 3.96
N TYR A 9 -12.06 -21.16 4.81
CA TYR A 9 -10.96 -21.89 5.46
C TYR A 9 -11.35 -22.26 6.89
N LYS A 10 -11.13 -23.51 7.29
CA LYS A 10 -11.37 -23.97 8.67
C LYS A 10 -10.09 -24.49 9.30
N PHE A 11 -9.87 -24.12 10.56
CA PHE A 11 -8.81 -24.68 11.40
C PHE A 11 -9.29 -24.66 12.85
N ASP A 12 -9.16 -25.78 13.55
CA ASP A 12 -9.68 -25.95 14.91
C ASP A 12 -11.11 -25.41 15.06
N ASP A 13 -11.37 -24.55 16.04
CA ASP A 13 -12.68 -23.94 16.32
C ASP A 13 -12.96 -22.71 15.43
N PHE A 14 -12.03 -22.36 14.54
CA PHE A 14 -12.11 -21.16 13.72
C PHE A 14 -12.53 -21.45 12.28
N SER A 15 -13.30 -20.50 11.72
CA SER A 15 -13.66 -20.48 10.30
C SER A 15 -13.43 -19.09 9.73
N VAL A 16 -12.70 -18.99 8.62
CA VAL A 16 -12.44 -17.76 7.87
C VAL A 16 -13.30 -17.77 6.63
N ASP A 17 -14.31 -16.91 6.60
CA ASP A 17 -15.12 -16.67 5.39
C ASP A 17 -14.44 -15.58 4.57
N VAL A 18 -13.90 -15.95 3.41
CA VAL A 18 -13.18 -15.03 2.52
C VAL A 18 -14.15 -14.06 1.85
N THR A 19 -15.39 -14.49 1.61
CA THR A 19 -16.41 -13.70 0.89
C THR A 19 -16.96 -12.61 1.79
N GLU A 20 -17.35 -12.98 3.00
CA GLU A 20 -17.88 -12.05 4.01
C GLU A 20 -16.77 -11.34 4.79
N ARG A 21 -15.50 -11.77 4.61
CA ARG A 21 -14.31 -11.23 5.29
C ARG A 21 -14.45 -11.23 6.82
N VAL A 22 -14.96 -12.32 7.36
CA VAL A 22 -15.16 -12.50 8.80
C VAL A 22 -14.36 -13.70 9.32
N LEU A 23 -13.81 -13.55 10.52
CA LEU A 23 -13.33 -14.67 11.33
C LEU A 23 -14.45 -15.08 12.28
N LEU A 24 -14.78 -16.36 12.27
CA LEU A 24 -15.73 -16.98 13.19
C LEU A 24 -14.97 -17.90 14.15
N ARG A 25 -15.40 -17.94 15.41
CA ARG A 25 -15.00 -18.96 16.39
C ARG A 25 -16.26 -19.60 16.94
N ASP A 26 -16.40 -20.91 16.79
CA ASP A 26 -17.62 -21.65 17.19
C ASP A 26 -18.92 -21.07 16.60
N GLY A 27 -18.82 -20.42 15.42
CA GLY A 27 -19.93 -19.75 14.75
C GLY A 27 -20.19 -18.30 15.16
N GLU A 28 -19.50 -17.78 16.17
CA GLU A 28 -19.59 -16.36 16.58
C GLU A 28 -18.55 -15.49 15.88
N ILE A 29 -18.91 -14.25 15.54
CA ILE A 29 -18.02 -13.30 14.87
C ILE A 29 -16.94 -12.82 15.85
N VAL A 30 -15.69 -13.03 15.45
CA VAL A 30 -14.51 -12.51 16.12
C VAL A 30 -14.03 -11.27 15.35
N PRO A 31 -14.16 -10.07 15.93
CA PRO A 31 -13.86 -8.83 15.21
C PRO A 31 -12.36 -8.70 14.95
N LEU A 32 -12.01 -8.48 13.69
CA LEU A 32 -10.65 -8.15 13.23
C LEU A 32 -10.67 -6.85 12.42
N THR A 33 -9.57 -6.11 12.47
CA THR A 33 -9.35 -5.03 11.51
C THR A 33 -9.12 -5.62 10.11
N GLN A 34 -9.36 -4.82 9.08
CA GLN A 34 -9.21 -5.28 7.69
C GLN A 34 -7.80 -5.83 7.39
N LYS A 35 -6.76 -5.12 7.86
CA LYS A 35 -5.36 -5.56 7.67
C LYS A 35 -5.00 -6.77 8.51
N ALA A 36 -5.53 -6.91 9.73
CA ALA A 36 -5.32 -8.13 10.50
C ALA A 36 -5.95 -9.34 9.80
N PHE A 37 -7.15 -9.17 9.21
CA PHE A 37 -7.79 -10.20 8.40
C PHE A 37 -6.95 -10.56 7.16
N ASP A 38 -6.44 -9.58 6.42
CA ASP A 38 -5.61 -9.83 5.24
C ASP A 38 -4.31 -10.59 5.58
N VAL A 39 -3.66 -10.24 6.69
CA VAL A 39 -2.49 -10.98 7.20
C VAL A 39 -2.88 -12.41 7.57
N LEU A 40 -4.01 -12.60 8.25
CA LEU A 40 -4.50 -13.94 8.61
C LEU A 40 -4.76 -14.78 7.36
N LEU A 41 -5.46 -14.22 6.37
CA LEU A 41 -5.77 -14.90 5.12
C LEU A 41 -4.48 -15.31 4.38
N ALA A 42 -3.51 -14.39 4.25
CA ALA A 42 -2.24 -14.67 3.60
C ALA A 42 -1.43 -15.80 4.29
N LEU A 43 -1.56 -15.94 5.61
CA LEU A 43 -0.93 -17.01 6.40
C LEU A 43 -1.70 -18.33 6.30
N VAL A 44 -3.03 -18.28 6.31
CA VAL A 44 -3.93 -19.45 6.25
C VAL A 44 -3.89 -20.11 4.86
N GLU A 45 -3.87 -19.31 3.78
CA GLU A 45 -3.70 -19.80 2.40
C GLU A 45 -2.38 -20.56 2.20
N ARG A 46 -1.36 -20.21 2.99
CA ARG A 46 -0.03 -20.84 2.98
C ARG A 46 0.24 -21.58 4.29
N SER A 47 -0.80 -22.19 4.86
CA SER A 47 -0.68 -22.89 6.14
C SER A 47 0.45 -23.93 6.12
N GLY A 48 1.19 -24.03 7.22
CA GLY A 48 2.37 -24.89 7.32
C GLY A 48 3.64 -24.35 6.62
N GLN A 49 3.55 -23.34 5.75
CA GLN A 49 4.69 -22.75 5.06
C GLN A 49 5.19 -21.47 5.75
N ILE A 50 6.47 -21.16 5.55
CA ILE A 50 7.06 -19.90 6.01
C ILE A 50 6.73 -18.84 4.97
N VAL A 51 5.98 -17.81 5.38
CA VAL A 51 5.74 -16.63 4.57
C VAL A 51 6.72 -15.56 5.03
N GLU A 52 7.55 -15.08 4.10
CA GLU A 52 8.55 -14.06 4.37
C GLU A 52 7.90 -12.71 4.68
N LYS A 53 8.56 -11.89 5.49
CA LYS A 53 8.00 -10.60 5.93
C LYS A 53 7.73 -9.68 4.76
N ASP A 54 8.67 -9.58 3.83
CA ASP A 54 8.54 -8.73 2.65
C ASP A 54 7.40 -9.20 1.74
N VAL A 55 7.21 -10.52 1.62
CA VAL A 55 6.09 -11.11 0.87
C VAL A 55 4.75 -10.79 1.54
N LEU A 56 4.66 -10.87 2.87
CA LEU A 56 3.46 -10.47 3.61
C LEU A 56 3.17 -8.98 3.46
N ILE A 57 4.21 -8.14 3.55
CA ILE A 57 4.08 -6.69 3.39
C ILE A 57 3.57 -6.36 1.99
N LEU A 58 4.23 -6.89 0.94
CA LEU A 58 3.83 -6.67 -0.44
C LEU A 58 2.44 -7.22 -0.76
N LYS A 59 2.05 -8.36 -0.19
CA LYS A 59 0.74 -8.96 -0.46
C LYS A 59 -0.40 -8.20 0.23
N VAL A 60 -0.18 -7.74 1.45
CA VAL A 60 -1.23 -7.08 2.26
C VAL A 60 -1.27 -5.56 2.02
N TRP A 61 -0.14 -4.97 1.60
CA TRP A 61 0.02 -3.55 1.27
C TRP A 61 0.73 -3.40 -0.09
N PRO A 62 0.14 -3.87 -1.20
CA PRO A 62 0.79 -3.82 -2.52
C PRO A 62 1.10 -2.40 -2.99
N ASP A 63 0.27 -1.44 -2.61
CA ASP A 63 0.36 -0.05 -3.06
C ASP A 63 0.84 0.91 -1.96
N SER A 64 1.47 0.39 -0.89
CA SER A 64 1.90 1.22 0.24
C SER A 64 3.22 0.75 0.85
N PHE A 65 4.16 1.70 1.03
CA PHE A 65 5.39 1.46 1.77
C PHE A 65 5.10 1.49 3.27
N VAL A 66 4.94 0.32 3.88
CA VAL A 66 4.77 0.18 5.33
C VAL A 66 6.03 -0.39 5.97
N GLU A 67 6.35 0.11 7.17
CA GLU A 67 7.43 -0.45 7.97
C GLU A 67 7.06 -1.81 8.56
N GLU A 68 8.07 -2.66 8.81
CA GLU A 68 7.92 -3.99 9.41
C GLU A 68 7.19 -3.97 10.77
N GLY A 69 7.22 -2.83 11.47
CA GLY A 69 6.48 -2.62 12.71
C GLY A 69 4.97 -2.81 12.56
N ASN A 70 4.40 -2.43 11.41
CA ASN A 70 2.95 -2.59 11.16
C ASN A 70 2.57 -4.07 11.00
N LEU A 71 3.38 -4.85 10.28
CA LEU A 71 3.22 -6.30 10.20
C LEU A 71 3.31 -6.93 11.60
N THR A 72 4.29 -6.52 12.40
CA THR A 72 4.50 -7.04 13.75
C THR A 72 3.29 -6.78 14.66
N GLN A 73 2.69 -5.59 14.57
CA GLN A 73 1.49 -5.24 15.34
C GLN A 73 0.27 -6.10 14.93
N ASN A 74 0.06 -6.33 13.64
CA ASN A 74 -1.04 -7.18 13.17
C ASN A 74 -0.84 -8.63 13.62
N ILE A 75 0.40 -9.15 13.59
CA ILE A 75 0.73 -10.48 14.14
C ILE A 75 0.46 -10.55 15.64
N TYR A 76 0.76 -9.50 16.39
CA TYR A 76 0.45 -9.42 17.82
C TYR A 76 -1.06 -9.47 18.08
N THR A 77 -1.85 -8.67 17.35
CA THR A 77 -3.31 -8.68 17.44
C THR A 77 -3.88 -10.07 17.13
N LEU A 78 -3.42 -10.71 16.04
CA LEU A 78 -3.87 -12.04 15.67
C LEU A 78 -3.52 -13.09 16.72
N ARG A 79 -2.33 -13.05 17.32
CA ARG A 79 -1.95 -13.96 18.41
C ARG A 79 -2.86 -13.79 19.63
N LYS A 80 -3.24 -12.55 19.97
CA LYS A 80 -4.13 -12.28 21.09
C LYS A 80 -5.54 -12.82 20.82
N VAL A 81 -6.03 -12.68 19.60
CA VAL A 81 -7.37 -13.09 19.19
C VAL A 81 -7.49 -14.61 19.04
N LEU A 82 -6.51 -15.23 18.36
CA LEU A 82 -6.51 -16.68 18.11
C LEU A 82 -6.11 -17.48 19.36
N GLY A 83 -5.30 -16.89 20.24
CA GLY A 83 -4.81 -17.57 21.43
C GLY A 83 -3.85 -18.72 21.11
N GLN A 84 -4.06 -19.85 21.77
CA GLN A 84 -3.25 -21.06 21.63
C GLN A 84 -4.01 -22.15 20.88
N THR A 85 -3.27 -22.94 20.11
CA THR A 85 -3.76 -24.18 19.50
C THR A 85 -4.10 -25.20 20.59
N PRO A 86 -4.92 -26.22 20.31
CA PRO A 86 -5.20 -27.32 21.24
C PRO A 86 -3.93 -28.03 21.78
N GLU A 87 -2.84 -28.01 21.01
CA GLU A 87 -1.53 -28.56 21.39
C GLU A 87 -0.69 -27.64 22.32
N GLY A 88 -1.25 -26.50 22.74
CA GLY A 88 -0.59 -25.53 23.64
C GLY A 88 0.38 -24.55 22.95
N GLY A 89 0.64 -24.73 21.65
CA GLY A 89 1.40 -23.79 20.82
C GLY A 89 0.60 -22.56 20.40
N GLY A 90 1.25 -21.61 19.72
CA GLY A 90 0.56 -20.46 19.10
C GLY A 90 0.22 -20.73 17.64
N TYR A 91 -0.94 -20.26 17.16
CA TYR A 91 -1.35 -20.39 15.76
C TYR A 91 -0.37 -19.75 14.77
N ILE A 92 0.31 -18.67 15.19
CA ILE A 92 1.28 -17.95 14.36
C ILE A 92 2.65 -17.99 15.03
N VAL A 93 3.59 -18.69 14.39
CA VAL A 93 4.96 -18.87 14.88
C VAL A 93 5.91 -17.93 14.17
N THR A 94 6.78 -17.24 14.92
CA THR A 94 7.85 -16.42 14.34
C THR A 94 9.03 -17.31 13.98
N ILE A 95 9.49 -17.22 12.73
CA ILE A 95 10.73 -17.82 12.27
C ILE A 95 11.80 -16.71 12.19
N PRO A 96 12.81 -16.70 13.07
CA PRO A 96 13.81 -15.65 13.12
C PRO A 96 14.44 -15.38 11.74
N ARG A 97 14.57 -14.10 11.40
CA ARG A 97 15.19 -13.60 10.15
C ARG A 97 14.51 -14.06 8.85
N ARG A 98 13.33 -14.70 8.91
CA ARG A 98 12.57 -15.11 7.72
C ARG A 98 11.17 -14.50 7.70
N GLY A 99 10.36 -14.79 8.71
CA GLY A 99 8.96 -14.35 8.71
C GLY A 99 8.10 -15.17 9.64
N TYR A 100 6.92 -15.55 9.18
CA TYR A 100 5.90 -16.18 10.01
C TYR A 100 5.37 -17.46 9.37
N ARG A 101 4.93 -18.39 10.21
CA ARG A 101 4.29 -19.64 9.80
C ARG A 101 2.98 -19.81 10.54
N PHE A 102 1.92 -20.17 9.82
CA PHE A 102 0.68 -20.63 10.43
C PHE A 102 0.81 -22.11 10.80
N ALA A 103 0.68 -22.42 12.09
CA ALA A 103 1.01 -23.74 12.64
C ALA A 103 -0.17 -24.72 12.63
N ALA A 104 -1.41 -24.22 12.63
CA ALA A 104 -2.59 -25.09 12.60
C ALA A 104 -2.84 -25.65 11.19
N SER A 105 -3.42 -26.85 11.16
CA SER A 105 -3.84 -27.49 9.90
C SER A 105 -5.10 -26.82 9.37
N VAL A 106 -5.03 -26.25 8.17
CA VAL A 106 -6.15 -25.56 7.52
C VAL A 106 -6.80 -26.48 6.48
N ARG A 107 -8.13 -26.55 6.49
CA ARG A 107 -8.93 -27.18 5.42
C ARG A 107 -9.64 -26.09 4.63
N GLU A 108 -9.47 -26.09 3.31
CA GLU A 108 -10.28 -25.27 2.41
C GLU A 108 -11.59 -26.02 2.09
N LEU A 109 -12.72 -25.35 2.30
CA LEU A 109 -14.04 -25.82 1.96
C LEU A 109 -14.61 -24.88 0.92
N GLN A 110 -14.84 -25.40 -0.29
CA GLN A 110 -15.65 -24.74 -1.29
C GLN A 110 -17.09 -25.18 -1.07
N LYS A 111 -17.93 -24.26 -0.58
CA LYS A 111 -19.36 -24.57 -0.42
C LYS A 111 -20.09 -24.14 -1.69
N GLU A 112 -20.46 -25.12 -2.51
CA GLU A 112 -21.50 -24.92 -3.52
C GLU A 112 -22.83 -24.70 -2.80
N GLU A 113 -23.59 -23.67 -3.16
CA GLU A 113 -24.92 -23.46 -2.62
C GLU A 113 -25.84 -24.63 -3.03
N GLU A 114 -26.02 -25.57 -2.12
CA GLU A 114 -27.08 -26.58 -2.19
C GLU A 114 -28.42 -25.89 -1.93
N ASN A 115 -29.23 -25.80 -2.98
CA ASN A 115 -30.50 -25.12 -3.01
C ASN A 115 -31.57 -26.01 -2.36
N GLN A 116 -31.74 -25.93 -1.04
CA GLN A 116 -32.94 -26.43 -0.36
C GLN A 116 -33.95 -25.29 -0.28
N VAL A 117 -34.79 -25.18 -1.32
CA VAL A 117 -36.07 -24.50 -1.20
C VAL A 117 -36.97 -25.40 -0.35
N ASP A 118 -37.11 -25.04 0.93
CA ASP A 118 -38.16 -25.56 1.79
C ASP A 118 -39.49 -24.99 1.28
N GLU A 119 -40.08 -25.73 0.36
CA GLU A 119 -41.46 -25.65 -0.08
C GLU A 119 -42.34 -25.98 1.13
N LEU A 120 -42.75 -25.01 1.95
CA LEU A 120 -43.91 -25.06 2.85
C LEU A 120 -44.10 -23.71 3.59
N ALA A 121 -44.65 -22.69 2.91
CA ALA A 121 -45.55 -21.66 3.50
C ALA A 121 -45.85 -20.51 2.51
N TYR A 122 -46.54 -20.80 1.41
CA TYR A 122 -47.42 -19.80 0.78
C TYR A 122 -48.70 -20.48 0.31
N ALA A 123 -49.50 -20.93 1.27
CA ALA A 123 -50.91 -21.23 1.01
C ALA A 123 -51.63 -19.89 0.80
N ALA A 124 -51.83 -19.52 -0.46
CA ALA A 124 -52.73 -18.43 -0.83
C ALA A 124 -54.16 -18.77 -0.37
N PRO A 125 -54.90 -17.84 0.27
CA PRO A 125 -56.33 -18.00 0.41
C PRO A 125 -56.97 -17.76 -0.96
N ARG A 126 -57.75 -18.73 -1.44
CA ARG A 126 -58.65 -18.55 -2.58
C ARG A 126 -59.66 -17.46 -2.23
N GLY A 127 -59.55 -16.31 -2.88
CA GLY A 127 -60.60 -15.31 -2.93
C GLY A 127 -61.60 -15.68 -4.02
N ASN A 128 -62.85 -15.86 -3.61
CA ASN A 128 -63.99 -15.66 -4.48
C ASN A 128 -64.54 -14.26 -4.18
N ASP A 129 -65.21 -13.68 -5.18
CA ASP A 129 -66.14 -12.55 -5.11
C ASP A 129 -65.59 -11.20 -5.62
N GLU A 130 -65.79 -11.04 -6.94
CA GLU A 130 -66.51 -9.94 -7.59
C GLU A 130 -66.15 -8.47 -7.31
N GLY A 131 -65.81 -7.77 -8.40
CA GLY A 131 -66.24 -6.38 -8.62
C GLY A 131 -65.13 -5.33 -8.61
N SER A 132 -64.59 -4.99 -9.79
CA SER A 132 -64.60 -3.62 -10.33
C SER A 132 -63.73 -3.49 -11.58
N THR A 133 -64.39 -3.00 -12.61
CA THR A 133 -63.91 -2.57 -13.92
C THR A 133 -63.12 -1.26 -13.82
N GLU A 134 -62.34 -0.96 -14.86
CA GLU A 134 -61.69 0.34 -15.19
C GLU A 134 -60.34 0.59 -14.46
N ILE A 135 -59.18 0.78 -15.10
CA ILE A 135 -58.87 1.46 -16.35
C ILE A 135 -57.67 0.78 -17.06
N ARG A 136 -57.89 0.49 -18.35
CA ARG A 136 -56.89 0.24 -19.38
C ARG A 136 -56.75 1.53 -20.19
N GLY A 137 -55.54 2.04 -20.33
CA GLY A 137 -55.21 3.07 -21.33
C GLY A 137 -54.22 4.11 -20.82
N LEU A 138 -53.23 4.44 -21.67
CA LEU A 138 -52.11 5.37 -21.48
C LEU A 138 -50.87 4.64 -20.89
N PHE A 139 -49.83 4.27 -21.62
CA PHE A 139 -49.20 4.91 -22.76
C PHE A 139 -48.49 3.88 -23.65
N GLU A 140 -48.82 3.92 -24.94
CA GLU A 140 -48.10 3.30 -26.04
C GLU A 140 -47.76 4.45 -27.04
N ASN A 141 -46.62 4.33 -27.71
CA ASN A 141 -46.05 5.18 -28.77
C ASN A 141 -45.08 6.30 -28.36
N ALA A 142 -43.80 6.07 -28.63
CA ALA A 142 -43.06 6.85 -29.64
C ALA A 142 -41.84 6.05 -30.11
N GLU A 143 -41.98 5.43 -31.28
CA GLU A 143 -40.90 4.87 -32.09
C GLU A 143 -40.17 5.97 -32.89
N LYS A 144 -38.85 5.78 -33.03
CA LYS A 144 -38.06 5.77 -34.28
C LYS A 144 -38.00 7.02 -35.19
N THR A 145 -36.78 7.48 -35.48
CA THR A 145 -36.33 7.89 -36.83
C THR A 145 -34.82 7.67 -36.97
N GLU A 146 -34.43 7.03 -38.08
CA GLU A 146 -33.09 6.58 -38.50
C GLU A 146 -32.31 7.64 -39.33
N SER A 147 -30.98 7.48 -39.40
CA SER A 147 -30.08 7.50 -40.60
C SER A 147 -28.63 7.77 -40.12
N GLU A 148 -27.68 6.83 -40.21
CA GLU A 148 -26.98 6.28 -41.40
C GLU A 148 -25.93 7.25 -41.98
N ILE A 149 -24.63 6.99 -41.70
CA ILE A 149 -23.49 7.18 -42.62
C ILE A 149 -22.42 6.10 -42.32
N ASP A 150 -22.13 5.30 -43.35
CA ASP A 150 -21.01 4.37 -43.53
C ASP A 150 -19.64 5.09 -43.66
N ASP A 151 -18.55 4.46 -43.20
CA ASP A 151 -17.47 3.92 -44.06
C ASP A 151 -16.31 3.33 -43.20
N PRO A 152 -15.75 2.15 -43.53
CA PRO A 152 -14.64 1.50 -42.81
C PRO A 152 -13.31 1.57 -43.58
N ALA A 153 -12.16 1.46 -42.89
CA ALA A 153 -10.92 1.01 -43.52
C ALA A 153 -9.93 0.40 -42.53
N ALA A 154 -9.35 -0.72 -42.97
CA ALA A 154 -8.47 -1.61 -42.24
C ALA A 154 -6.98 -1.20 -42.29
N ALA A 155 -6.22 -1.91 -41.46
CA ALA A 155 -4.76 -2.08 -41.35
C ALA A 155 -3.90 -1.76 -42.58
N GLU A 156 -2.64 -1.36 -42.35
CA GLU A 156 -1.44 -2.12 -42.77
C GLU A 156 -0.09 -1.44 -42.38
N PHE A 157 0.86 -2.27 -41.92
CA PHE A 157 2.34 -2.27 -42.08
C PHE A 157 3.18 -1.06 -41.57
N LEU A 158 4.04 -1.25 -40.55
CA LEU A 158 5.43 -1.77 -40.53
C LEU A 158 6.52 -0.82 -41.06
N ASP A 159 7.47 -0.56 -40.15
CA ASP A 159 8.93 -0.50 -40.34
C ASP A 159 9.54 0.64 -41.18
N PHE A 160 10.30 1.54 -40.54
CA PHE A 160 11.58 1.95 -41.12
C PHE A 160 12.58 2.46 -40.08
N SER A 161 13.65 1.66 -39.96
CA SER A 161 14.93 1.93 -39.35
C SER A 161 15.69 3.09 -40.01
N SER A 162 16.54 3.73 -39.18
CA SER A 162 17.83 4.36 -39.47
C SER A 162 18.22 4.83 -40.88
N ASN A 163 18.74 6.05 -40.94
CA ASN A 163 20.11 6.38 -41.37
C ASN A 163 20.24 7.90 -41.47
N ASP A 164 21.41 8.51 -41.54
CA ASP A 164 22.74 8.35 -40.96
C ASP A 164 23.44 9.67 -41.37
N ARG A 165 24.49 9.95 -40.63
CA ARG A 165 25.39 11.09 -40.62
C ARG A 165 25.88 11.61 -41.98
N THR A 166 26.17 12.91 -41.97
CA THR A 166 27.03 13.58 -42.94
C THR A 166 28.11 14.40 -42.22
N ILE A 167 29.36 13.95 -42.42
CA ILE A 167 30.61 14.68 -42.77
C ILE A 167 31.18 15.82 -41.89
N GLY A 168 32.49 15.68 -41.63
CA GLY A 168 33.48 16.76 -41.47
C GLY A 168 34.81 16.21 -40.93
N SER A 169 35.80 15.87 -41.78
CA SER A 169 36.94 16.73 -42.22
C SER A 169 38.02 16.91 -41.14
N THR A 170 39.35 16.95 -41.32
CA THR A 170 40.40 16.68 -42.34
C THR A 170 41.71 17.04 -41.60
N VAL A 171 42.87 16.64 -42.14
CA VAL A 171 44.28 17.04 -41.81
C VAL A 171 44.94 16.10 -40.80
N GLY A 172 46.09 15.47 -41.05
CA GLY A 172 47.07 15.54 -42.14
C GLY A 172 48.38 14.98 -41.57
N SER A 173 48.92 13.92 -42.17
CA SER A 173 50.17 13.26 -41.76
C SER A 173 51.31 13.70 -42.67
N GLN A 174 52.51 13.87 -42.12
CA GLN A 174 53.76 13.86 -42.88
C GLN A 174 54.73 12.84 -42.27
N THR A 175 55.28 12.01 -43.14
CA THR A 175 56.43 11.14 -42.90
C THR A 175 57.01 10.84 -44.27
N ILE A 176 58.31 11.05 -44.52
CA ILE A 176 59.18 10.24 -45.42
C ILE A 176 60.67 10.71 -45.21
N PRO A 177 61.76 10.05 -45.70
CA PRO A 177 62.01 8.64 -46.09
C PRO A 177 63.33 7.97 -45.60
N SER A 178 63.32 6.64 -45.70
CA SER A 178 64.25 5.68 -46.37
C SER A 178 65.79 5.84 -46.35
N ARG A 179 66.50 4.71 -46.13
CA ARG A 179 67.25 3.95 -47.18
C ARG A 179 68.04 2.75 -46.62
N GLU A 180 67.99 1.62 -47.32
CA GLU A 180 68.76 0.37 -47.11
C GLU A 180 70.11 0.33 -47.87
N ALA A 181 71.09 -0.33 -47.22
CA ALA A 181 72.25 -1.16 -47.66
C ALA A 181 73.24 -0.70 -48.78
N PRO A 182 74.55 -1.00 -48.65
CA PRO A 182 75.17 -2.30 -49.05
C PRO A 182 76.21 -2.84 -48.01
N ILE A 183 76.44 -4.14 -47.78
CA ILE A 183 77.00 -5.28 -48.55
C ILE A 183 78.56 -5.28 -48.72
N HIS A 184 79.17 -6.24 -48.00
CA HIS A 184 80.48 -6.97 -48.08
C HIS A 184 81.85 -6.29 -47.80
N SER A 185 82.44 -6.66 -46.64
CA SER A 185 83.67 -7.46 -46.33
C SER A 185 84.93 -7.39 -47.23
N PRO A 186 86.13 -7.87 -46.81
CA PRO A 186 86.53 -8.52 -45.54
C PRO A 186 87.83 -7.94 -44.92
N THR A 187 88.19 -8.33 -43.70
CA THR A 187 89.58 -8.70 -43.32
C THR A 187 89.60 -9.30 -41.91
N SER A 188 90.18 -10.50 -41.89
CA SER A 188 90.64 -11.34 -40.79
C SER A 188 91.16 -10.63 -39.53
N ALA A 189 90.87 -11.19 -38.35
CA ALA A 189 91.82 -12.00 -37.57
C ALA A 189 91.28 -12.27 -36.15
N GLY A 190 91.71 -13.38 -35.57
CA GLY A 190 91.22 -13.99 -34.34
C GLY A 190 91.30 -13.16 -33.06
N GLY A 191 90.62 -13.66 -32.03
CA GLY A 191 90.84 -13.26 -30.64
C GLY A 191 89.58 -13.39 -29.78
N GLN A 192 89.49 -14.47 -29.01
CA GLN A 192 88.50 -14.61 -27.94
C GLN A 192 88.72 -13.56 -26.84
N GLN A 193 87.67 -12.86 -26.38
CA GLN A 193 87.51 -12.50 -24.95
C GLN A 193 86.14 -11.85 -24.64
N GLY A 194 85.46 -12.29 -23.58
CA GLY A 194 84.55 -11.42 -22.80
C GLY A 194 83.06 -11.76 -22.72
N TRP A 195 82.70 -12.97 -22.26
CA TRP A 195 81.35 -13.35 -21.81
C TRP A 195 81.04 -12.78 -20.41
N VAL A 196 80.76 -11.48 -20.24
CA VAL A 196 80.02 -10.92 -19.06
C VAL A 196 79.48 -9.51 -19.39
N SER A 197 78.18 -9.36 -19.70
CA SER A 197 77.39 -8.13 -19.37
C SER A 197 75.89 -8.15 -19.73
N GLN A 198 75.31 -9.25 -20.24
CA GLN A 198 73.89 -9.23 -20.67
C GLN A 198 72.83 -9.47 -19.57
N HIS A 199 73.21 -9.80 -18.33
CA HIS A 199 72.22 -10.11 -17.27
C HIS A 199 71.73 -8.91 -16.46
N LYS A 200 72.36 -7.73 -16.56
CA LYS A 200 71.97 -6.55 -15.76
C LYS A 200 70.65 -5.92 -16.22
N THR A 201 70.42 -5.87 -17.53
CA THR A 201 69.19 -5.30 -18.11
C THR A 201 67.99 -6.21 -17.91
N ALA A 202 68.16 -7.53 -18.09
CA ALA A 202 67.11 -8.51 -17.84
C ALA A 202 66.68 -8.53 -16.36
N ALA A 203 67.63 -8.48 -15.42
CA ALA A 203 67.33 -8.42 -13.99
C ALA A 203 66.58 -7.13 -13.61
N MET A 204 66.93 -6.01 -14.23
CA MET A 204 66.27 -4.71 -13.99
C MET A 204 64.84 -4.69 -14.53
N VAL A 205 64.60 -5.29 -15.72
CA VAL A 205 63.24 -5.44 -16.26
C VAL A 205 62.39 -6.36 -15.39
N SER A 206 62.94 -7.49 -14.93
CA SER A 206 62.24 -8.38 -14.00
C SER A 206 61.87 -7.68 -12.69
N LEU A 207 62.76 -6.84 -12.15
CA LEU A 207 62.48 -6.07 -10.92
C LEU A 207 61.34 -5.05 -11.13
N ILE A 208 61.32 -4.35 -12.27
CA ILE A 208 60.28 -3.39 -12.60
C ILE A 208 58.92 -4.09 -12.75
N VAL A 209 58.87 -5.23 -13.43
CA VAL A 209 57.62 -6.02 -13.58
C VAL A 209 57.12 -6.49 -12.21
N LEU A 210 58.02 -6.90 -11.32
CA LEU A 210 57.68 -7.33 -9.96
C LEU A 210 57.15 -6.17 -9.11
N LEU A 211 57.72 -4.97 -9.25
CA LEU A 211 57.24 -3.76 -8.59
C LEU A 211 55.86 -3.33 -9.11
N ILE A 212 55.61 -3.42 -10.43
CA ILE A 212 54.30 -3.11 -11.01
C ILE A 212 53.26 -4.13 -10.55
N ALA A 213 53.60 -5.42 -10.49
CA ALA A 213 52.71 -6.46 -9.98
C ALA A 213 52.38 -6.25 -8.50
N ALA A 214 53.38 -5.92 -7.67
CA ALA A 214 53.20 -5.61 -6.26
C ALA A 214 52.35 -4.36 -6.04
N ALA A 215 52.60 -3.29 -6.82
CA ALA A 215 51.78 -2.08 -6.80
C ALA A 215 50.36 -2.36 -7.24
N SER A 216 50.15 -3.21 -8.25
CA SER A 216 48.82 -3.61 -8.73
C SER A 216 48.04 -4.40 -7.68
N VAL A 217 48.69 -5.31 -6.95
CA VAL A 217 48.07 -6.05 -5.84
C VAL A 217 47.78 -5.14 -4.66
N ALA A 218 48.68 -4.21 -4.34
CA ALA A 218 48.48 -3.21 -3.30
C ALA A 218 47.32 -2.26 -3.65
N SER A 219 47.25 -1.78 -4.89
CA SER A 219 46.14 -0.97 -5.41
C SER A 219 44.84 -1.77 -5.44
N PHE A 220 44.84 -3.03 -5.84
CA PHE A 220 43.65 -3.89 -5.83
C PHE A 220 43.17 -4.19 -4.41
N ARG A 221 44.09 -4.33 -3.44
CA ARG A 221 43.78 -4.47 -2.01
C ARG A 221 43.25 -3.16 -1.42
N PHE A 222 43.83 -2.02 -1.77
CA PHE A 222 43.43 -0.69 -1.28
C PHE A 222 42.09 -0.21 -1.87
N ILE A 223 41.91 -0.43 -3.18
CA ILE A 223 40.64 -0.17 -3.88
C ILE A 223 39.59 -1.19 -3.44
N GLY A 224 39.95 -2.47 -3.26
CA GLY A 224 39.03 -3.48 -2.73
C GLY A 224 38.57 -3.20 -1.30
N GLN A 225 39.46 -2.74 -0.42
CA GLN A 225 39.10 -2.33 0.95
C GLN A 225 38.20 -1.10 0.97
N SER A 226 38.51 -0.07 0.17
CA SER A 226 37.67 1.14 0.09
C SER A 226 36.31 0.90 -0.59
N TRP A 227 36.22 -0.03 -1.56
CA TRP A 227 34.95 -0.40 -2.21
C TRP A 227 34.10 -1.38 -1.40
N LEU A 228 34.68 -2.15 -0.48
CA LEU A 228 33.93 -2.93 0.52
C LEU A 228 33.39 -2.05 1.65
N GLU A 229 34.09 -0.98 2.03
CA GLU A 229 33.63 0.01 3.02
C GLU A 229 32.63 1.03 2.46
N ALA A 230 32.64 1.26 1.14
CA ALA A 230 31.64 2.08 0.43
C ALA A 230 30.28 1.35 0.23
N GLY A 231 30.15 0.12 0.71
CA GLY A 231 28.89 -0.60 0.80
C GLY A 231 28.01 -0.01 1.90
N THR A 232 27.28 1.05 1.59
CA THR A 232 26.20 1.64 2.40
C THR A 232 26.47 1.56 3.91
N ALA A 233 27.29 2.47 4.44
CA ALA A 233 27.16 2.80 5.85
C ALA A 233 25.74 3.35 6.05
N ARG A 234 24.77 2.46 6.28
CA ARG A 234 23.47 2.82 6.83
C ARG A 234 23.82 3.51 8.13
N GLU A 235 23.53 4.80 8.21
CA GLU A 235 23.57 5.48 9.49
C GLU A 235 22.84 4.58 10.50
N PRO A 236 23.40 4.32 11.69
CA PRO A 236 22.71 3.55 12.69
C PRO A 236 21.30 4.15 12.83
N PRO A 237 20.24 3.31 12.84
CA PRO A 237 18.87 3.81 12.86
C PRO A 237 18.79 4.87 13.96
N ARG A 238 18.42 6.10 13.56
CA ARG A 238 18.30 7.23 14.47
C ARG A 238 17.52 6.72 15.68
N LYS A 239 18.14 6.76 16.86
CA LYS A 239 17.58 6.17 18.08
C LYS A 239 16.17 6.73 18.27
N MET A 240 15.18 5.94 17.89
CA MET A 240 13.78 6.34 17.85
C MET A 240 13.18 6.02 19.20
N THR A 241 12.80 7.06 19.93
CA THR A 241 12.08 6.90 21.20
C THR A 241 10.60 7.02 20.90
N VAL A 242 9.86 5.93 21.09
CA VAL A 242 8.40 5.93 20.99
C VAL A 242 7.84 6.29 22.36
N ASN A 243 7.19 7.45 22.46
CA ASN A 243 6.50 7.87 23.66
C ASN A 243 4.99 7.69 23.47
N ALA A 244 4.34 6.99 24.41
CA ALA A 244 2.89 6.96 24.45
C ALA A 244 2.38 8.34 24.88
N LEU A 245 1.57 8.99 24.03
CA LEU A 245 0.96 10.28 24.35
C LEU A 245 -0.22 10.14 25.32
N THR A 246 -0.97 9.04 25.23
CA THR A 246 -2.14 8.81 26.08
C THR A 246 -1.98 7.58 26.96
N THR A 247 -2.29 7.73 28.26
CA THR A 247 -2.17 6.68 29.28
C THR A 247 -3.50 6.05 29.69
N THR A 248 -4.64 6.65 29.34
CA THR A 248 -5.96 6.30 29.90
C THR A 248 -6.80 5.32 29.08
N GLY A 249 -6.36 4.93 27.87
CA GLY A 249 -6.97 3.84 27.11
C GLY A 249 -8.30 4.18 26.42
N ASN A 250 -8.50 3.56 25.26
CA ASN A 250 -9.65 3.67 24.35
C ASN A 250 -9.76 4.95 23.51
N ILE A 251 -8.83 5.12 22.57
CA ILE A 251 -8.90 6.12 21.51
C ILE A 251 -9.62 5.53 20.30
N ALA A 252 -10.60 6.24 19.77
CA ALA A 252 -11.32 5.84 18.55
C ALA A 252 -10.56 6.22 17.27
N CYS A 253 -10.00 7.43 17.24
CA CYS A 253 -9.22 7.96 16.13
C CYS A 253 -8.30 9.09 16.60
N ALA A 254 -7.22 9.33 15.86
CA ALA A 254 -6.24 10.38 16.14
C ALA A 254 -5.69 10.98 14.83
N ALA A 255 -5.20 12.21 14.89
CA ALA A 255 -4.51 12.90 13.80
C ALA A 255 -3.39 13.79 14.34
N VAL A 256 -2.35 14.01 13.55
CA VAL A 256 -1.24 14.93 13.85
C VAL A 256 -1.41 16.18 12.99
N SER A 257 -1.15 17.35 13.56
CA SER A 257 -1.17 18.60 12.80
C SER A 257 -0.02 18.65 11.78
N PRO A 258 -0.17 19.38 10.65
CA PRO A 258 0.86 19.42 9.60
C PRO A 258 2.23 19.93 10.09
N ASP A 259 2.22 20.80 11.10
CA ASP A 259 3.42 21.35 11.74
C ASP A 259 3.99 20.44 12.87
N GLY A 260 3.30 19.35 13.22
CA GLY A 260 3.69 18.42 14.26
C GLY A 260 3.51 18.92 15.70
N ASN A 261 2.95 20.12 15.90
CA ASN A 261 2.80 20.73 17.22
C ASN A 261 1.62 20.15 18.01
N PHE A 262 0.59 19.64 17.34
CA PHE A 262 -0.62 19.16 17.97
C PHE A 262 -0.97 17.75 17.52
N VAL A 263 -1.54 17.00 18.46
CA VAL A 263 -2.23 15.74 18.20
C VAL A 263 -3.68 15.90 18.61
N ALA A 264 -4.60 15.66 17.69
CA ALA A 264 -6.02 15.54 17.97
C ALA A 264 -6.35 14.06 18.20
N TYR A 265 -7.15 13.76 19.21
CA TYR A 265 -7.63 12.40 19.43
C TYR A 265 -9.01 12.38 20.08
N ALA A 266 -9.80 11.37 19.73
CA ALA A 266 -11.13 11.14 20.29
C ALA A 266 -11.09 10.00 21.30
N THR A 267 -11.57 10.23 22.52
CA THR A 267 -11.69 9.17 23.55
C THR A 267 -13.07 8.54 23.52
N ALA A 268 -13.14 7.25 23.85
CA ALA A 268 -14.36 6.47 23.99
C ALA A 268 -14.42 5.81 25.39
N ASP A 269 -14.20 6.63 26.43
CA ASP A 269 -14.01 6.17 27.81
C ASP A 269 -15.30 5.57 28.42
N LYS A 270 -16.47 6.06 28.02
CA LYS A 270 -17.77 5.52 28.45
C LYS A 270 -18.54 4.95 27.27
N PRO A 271 -19.36 3.90 27.48
CA PRO A 271 -20.22 3.38 26.43
C PRO A 271 -21.08 4.51 25.82
N GLN A 272 -20.95 4.71 24.50
CA GLN A 272 -21.69 5.70 23.70
C GLN A 272 -21.35 7.18 23.92
N LEU A 273 -20.44 7.52 24.83
CA LEU A 273 -20.03 8.90 25.05
C LEU A 273 -18.56 9.07 24.68
N SER A 274 -18.29 10.04 23.82
CA SER A 274 -16.94 10.35 23.36
C SER A 274 -16.60 11.81 23.62
N SER A 275 -15.31 12.12 23.69
CA SER A 275 -14.82 13.50 23.78
C SER A 275 -13.65 13.71 22.84
N LEU A 276 -13.46 14.94 22.37
CA LEU A 276 -12.39 15.29 21.44
C LEU A 276 -11.36 16.19 22.12
N TRP A 277 -10.09 15.80 22.00
CA TRP A 277 -8.96 16.43 22.69
C TRP A 277 -7.92 16.93 21.69
N ILE A 278 -7.18 17.94 22.13
CA ILE A 278 -5.94 18.41 21.52
C ILE A 278 -4.84 18.30 22.58
N GLU A 279 -3.72 17.73 22.19
CA GLU A 279 -2.52 17.62 23.02
C GLU A 279 -1.31 18.19 22.28
N HIS A 280 -0.48 18.91 23.02
CA HIS A 280 0.82 19.39 22.56
C HIS A 280 1.92 18.42 23.04
N PRO A 281 2.52 17.60 22.15
CA PRO A 281 3.38 16.48 22.56
C PRO A 281 4.62 16.88 23.38
N SER A 282 5.19 18.05 23.11
CA SER A 282 6.43 18.50 23.77
C SER A 282 6.20 19.06 25.17
N THR A 283 4.99 19.54 25.48
CA THR A 283 4.65 20.11 26.79
C THR A 283 3.68 19.22 27.58
N SER A 284 3.21 18.11 26.97
CA SER A 284 2.14 17.25 27.50
C SER A 284 0.89 18.01 27.95
N THR A 285 0.69 19.20 27.36
CA THR A 285 -0.47 20.04 27.65
C THR A 285 -1.63 19.53 26.82
N ARG A 286 -2.69 19.06 27.49
CA ARG A 286 -3.90 18.57 26.85
C ARG A 286 -5.10 19.45 27.19
N ARG A 287 -6.00 19.63 26.22
CA ARG A 287 -7.26 20.33 26.40
C ARG A 287 -8.38 19.63 25.64
N THR A 288 -9.58 19.69 26.19
CA THR A 288 -10.78 19.22 25.51
C THR A 288 -11.28 20.31 24.57
N ILE A 289 -11.53 19.97 23.30
CA ILE A 289 -12.13 20.88 22.31
C ILE A 289 -13.61 20.57 22.06
N ILE A 290 -14.03 19.31 22.30
CA ILE A 290 -15.44 18.94 22.39
C ILE A 290 -15.61 18.10 23.66
N PRO A 291 -16.39 18.58 24.66
CA PRO A 291 -16.63 17.85 25.89
C PRO A 291 -17.39 16.55 25.63
N GLN A 292 -17.51 15.72 26.67
CA GLN A 292 -18.19 14.45 26.60
C GLN A 292 -19.61 14.60 26.02
N ALA A 293 -19.85 13.98 24.87
CA ALA A 293 -21.10 14.05 24.13
C ALA A 293 -21.50 12.68 23.56
N GLU A 294 -22.78 12.50 23.24
CA GLU A 294 -23.34 11.30 22.60
C GLU A 294 -23.00 11.25 21.10
N VAL A 295 -21.70 11.19 20.82
CA VAL A 295 -21.14 11.23 19.48
C VAL A 295 -20.17 10.06 19.33
N ARG A 296 -20.17 9.44 18.14
CA ARG A 296 -19.11 8.48 17.76
C ARG A 296 -18.25 9.07 16.66
N TYR A 297 -17.01 9.41 17.02
CA TYR A 297 -16.00 9.88 16.08
C TYR A 297 -15.46 8.71 15.27
N HIS A 298 -15.30 8.91 13.96
CA HIS A 298 -14.83 7.91 13.02
C HIS A 298 -13.51 8.30 12.35
N ALA A 299 -13.30 9.59 12.09
CA ALA A 299 -12.08 10.10 11.48
C ALA A 299 -11.81 11.53 11.95
N LEU A 300 -10.53 11.90 12.00
CA LEU A 300 -10.03 13.24 12.32
C LEU A 300 -9.02 13.65 11.25
N THR A 301 -9.11 14.89 10.77
CA THR A 301 -8.17 15.47 9.81
C THR A 301 -7.89 16.92 10.19
N PHE A 302 -6.63 17.34 10.29
CA PHE A 302 -6.29 18.75 10.44
C PHE A 302 -6.43 19.47 9.10
N SER A 303 -6.84 20.74 9.14
CA SER A 303 -6.70 21.62 7.97
C SER A 303 -5.22 21.81 7.62
N PRO A 304 -4.88 22.08 6.33
CA PRO A 304 -3.48 22.23 5.92
C PRO A 304 -2.74 23.36 6.64
N ASP A 305 -3.45 24.40 7.07
CA ASP A 305 -2.94 25.52 7.85
C ASP A 305 -2.90 25.25 9.37
N GLY A 306 -3.35 24.07 9.82
CA GLY A 306 -3.39 23.67 11.23
C GLY A 306 -4.42 24.41 12.10
N SER A 307 -5.30 25.24 11.52
CA SER A 307 -6.23 26.07 12.29
C SER A 307 -7.51 25.34 12.74
N TYR A 308 -7.91 24.29 12.02
CA TYR A 308 -9.13 23.52 12.28
C TYR A 308 -8.86 22.01 12.37
N VAL A 309 -9.71 21.33 13.15
CA VAL A 309 -9.91 19.89 13.07
C VAL A 309 -11.23 19.62 12.38
N TYR A 310 -11.16 18.91 11.26
CA TYR A 310 -12.30 18.28 10.62
C TYR A 310 -12.50 16.90 11.24
N PHE A 311 -13.75 16.56 11.53
CA PHE A 311 -14.07 15.28 12.13
C PHE A 311 -15.35 14.71 11.55
N VAL A 312 -15.35 13.40 11.37
CA VAL A 312 -16.52 12.64 10.93
C VAL A 312 -17.15 11.98 12.12
N ALA A 313 -18.42 12.26 12.32
CA ALA A 313 -19.17 11.86 13.50
C ALA A 313 -20.52 11.22 13.12
N LEU A 314 -20.90 10.22 13.90
CA LEU A 314 -22.27 9.72 13.96
C LEU A 314 -22.93 10.32 15.21
N THR A 315 -24.06 10.98 15.02
CA THR A 315 -24.91 11.52 16.10
C THR A 315 -26.25 10.78 16.12
N LYS A 316 -27.03 10.91 17.19
CA LYS A 316 -28.37 10.29 17.26
C LYS A 316 -29.38 10.96 16.32
N ASP A 317 -29.24 12.26 16.09
CA ASP A 317 -30.24 13.06 15.39
C ASP A 317 -30.09 13.04 13.87
N ILE A 318 -28.88 12.78 13.36
CA ILE A 318 -28.59 12.84 11.93
C ILE A 318 -28.26 11.43 11.44
N PRO A 319 -29.04 10.89 10.50
CA PRO A 319 -28.78 9.57 9.96
C PRO A 319 -27.47 9.56 9.17
N GLY A 320 -26.61 8.61 9.49
CA GLY A 320 -25.32 8.42 8.82
C GLY A 320 -24.22 9.34 9.32
N ARG A 321 -23.04 9.17 8.72
CA ARG A 321 -21.83 9.91 9.11
C ARG A 321 -21.83 11.30 8.50
N THR A 322 -21.53 12.30 9.33
CA THR A 322 -21.54 13.71 8.97
C THR A 322 -20.19 14.33 9.27
N LEU A 323 -19.71 15.15 8.34
CA LEU A 323 -18.48 15.93 8.47
C LEU A 323 -18.77 17.25 9.19
N TYR A 324 -17.97 17.52 10.21
CA TYR A 324 -17.97 18.76 10.95
C TYR A 324 -16.56 19.34 10.98
N ARG A 325 -16.46 20.60 11.37
CA ARG A 325 -15.19 21.21 11.76
C ARG A 325 -15.31 21.97 13.07
N VAL A 326 -14.20 22.06 13.79
CA VAL A 326 -14.05 22.87 15.00
C VAL A 326 -12.65 23.50 15.00
N SER A 327 -12.53 24.71 15.56
CA SER A 327 -11.21 25.33 15.73
C SER A 327 -10.34 24.47 16.64
N VAL A 328 -9.04 24.41 16.37
CA VAL A 328 -8.07 23.73 17.26
C VAL A 328 -8.08 24.35 18.66
N LEU A 329 -8.49 25.61 18.80
CA LEU A 329 -8.67 26.28 20.09
C LEU A 329 -9.98 25.90 20.81
N GLY A 330 -10.85 25.12 20.16
CA GLY A 330 -12.20 24.80 20.63
C GLY A 330 -13.26 25.81 20.13
N GLY A 331 -14.48 25.69 20.65
CA GLY A 331 -15.60 26.57 20.29
C GLY A 331 -16.73 25.85 19.54
N PRO A 332 -17.62 26.59 18.87
CA PRO A 332 -18.77 25.98 18.19
C PRO A 332 -18.32 25.08 17.04
N THR A 333 -18.99 23.94 16.91
CA THR A 333 -18.80 23.05 15.77
C THR A 333 -19.63 23.55 14.59
N LYS A 334 -19.09 23.47 13.38
CA LYS A 334 -19.81 23.77 12.14
C LYS A 334 -20.05 22.48 11.37
N LYS A 335 -21.31 22.17 11.07
CA LYS A 335 -21.68 21.10 10.13
C LYS A 335 -21.25 21.50 8.72
N MET A 336 -20.57 20.59 8.02
CA MET A 336 -20.06 20.83 6.68
C MET A 336 -20.87 20.04 5.64
N LEU A 337 -20.83 18.71 5.72
CA LEU A 337 -21.44 17.81 4.73
C LEU A 337 -22.02 16.57 5.39
N GLU A 338 -23.15 16.09 4.88
CA GLU A 338 -23.76 14.82 5.28
C GLU A 338 -23.34 13.69 4.34
N LYS A 339 -23.53 12.45 4.80
CA LYS A 339 -23.19 11.23 4.04
C LYS A 339 -21.71 11.19 3.63
N VAL A 340 -20.84 11.50 4.59
CA VAL A 340 -19.39 11.42 4.46
C VAL A 340 -18.94 10.15 5.17
N GLU A 341 -18.65 9.08 4.43
CA GLU A 341 -18.38 7.77 5.03
C GLU A 341 -17.01 7.67 5.69
N THR A 342 -16.00 8.29 5.09
CA THR A 342 -14.59 8.19 5.47
C THR A 342 -14.08 9.49 6.05
N GLY A 343 -12.81 9.53 6.48
CA GLY A 343 -12.11 10.80 6.65
C GLY A 343 -12.07 11.61 5.35
N ILE A 344 -11.68 12.88 5.47
CA ILE A 344 -11.42 13.74 4.31
C ILE A 344 -9.92 13.82 4.05
N SER A 345 -9.57 14.02 2.78
CA SER A 345 -8.20 14.35 2.36
C SER A 345 -8.17 15.70 1.66
N PHE A 346 -7.29 16.60 2.11
CA PHE A 346 -7.17 17.92 1.51
C PHE A 346 -6.35 17.88 0.22
N SER A 347 -6.79 18.69 -0.75
CA SER A 347 -5.97 19.07 -1.89
C SER A 347 -4.70 19.82 -1.41
N PRO A 348 -3.58 19.76 -2.16
CA PRO A 348 -2.33 20.43 -1.76
C PRO A 348 -2.46 21.93 -1.55
N ASP A 349 -3.39 22.60 -2.23
CA ASP A 349 -3.66 24.04 -2.08
C ASP A 349 -4.65 24.36 -0.95
N GLY A 350 -5.21 23.34 -0.30
CA GLY A 350 -6.17 23.44 0.80
C GLY A 350 -7.55 23.99 0.42
N ARG A 351 -7.84 24.19 -0.87
CA ARG A 351 -9.11 24.77 -1.33
C ARG A 351 -10.23 23.75 -1.44
N GLN A 352 -9.86 22.50 -1.66
CA GLN A 352 -10.77 21.39 -1.85
C GLN A 352 -10.41 20.22 -0.93
N PHE A 353 -11.36 19.33 -0.70
CA PHE A 353 -11.11 18.04 -0.10
C PHE A 353 -11.86 16.94 -0.83
N ALA A 354 -11.30 15.74 -0.80
CA ALA A 354 -11.91 14.52 -1.30
C ALA A 354 -12.44 13.66 -0.15
N PHE A 355 -13.53 12.96 -0.39
CA PHE A 355 -14.14 12.04 0.58
C PHE A 355 -14.95 10.95 -0.13
N ARG A 356 -15.21 9.85 0.59
CA ARG A 356 -16.08 8.78 0.09
C ARG A 356 -17.52 8.98 0.53
N ARG A 357 -18.45 8.70 -0.37
CA ARG A 357 -19.88 8.61 -0.09
C ARG A 357 -20.41 7.27 -0.57
N SER A 358 -21.21 6.60 0.25
CA SER A 358 -21.93 5.40 -0.19
C SER A 358 -23.43 5.67 -0.28
N LEU A 359 -24.04 5.18 -1.35
CA LEU A 359 -25.47 5.16 -1.56
C LEU A 359 -25.95 3.73 -1.36
N ASN A 360 -26.31 3.40 -0.11
CA ASN A 360 -26.67 2.03 0.30
C ASN A 360 -27.78 1.43 -0.56
N GLU A 361 -28.80 2.23 -0.91
CA GLU A 361 -29.92 1.82 -1.77
C GLU A 361 -29.48 1.36 -3.17
N ARG A 362 -28.38 1.93 -3.69
CA ARG A 362 -27.88 1.65 -5.04
C ARG A 362 -26.64 0.76 -5.04
N ARG A 363 -26.13 0.39 -3.85
CA ARG A 363 -24.86 -0.32 -3.66
C ARG A 363 -23.70 0.36 -4.41
N LEU A 364 -23.66 1.69 -4.40
CA LEU A 364 -22.61 2.49 -5.03
C LEU A 364 -21.70 3.10 -3.97
N SER A 365 -20.39 3.09 -4.25
CA SER A 365 -19.40 3.86 -3.52
C SER A 365 -18.82 4.91 -4.47
N MET A 366 -18.78 6.15 -4.03
CA MET A 366 -18.44 7.31 -4.85
C MET A 366 -17.28 8.06 -4.20
N LEU A 367 -16.31 8.47 -5.01
CA LEU A 367 -15.30 9.43 -4.64
C LEU A 367 -15.80 10.82 -5.03
N ILE A 368 -15.98 11.69 -4.04
CA ILE A 368 -16.49 13.04 -4.20
C ILE A 368 -15.37 14.03 -3.86
N VAL A 369 -15.29 15.11 -4.62
CA VAL A 369 -14.50 16.30 -4.29
C VAL A 369 -15.46 17.46 -4.01
N ALA A 370 -15.19 18.23 -2.97
CA ALA A 370 -15.94 19.44 -2.63
C ALA A 370 -14.98 20.58 -2.28
N GLN A 371 -15.48 21.81 -2.37
CA GLN A 371 -14.77 22.98 -1.86
C GLN A 371 -14.68 22.92 -0.33
N VAL A 372 -13.68 23.60 0.24
CA VAL A 372 -13.42 23.59 1.69
C VAL A 372 -14.58 24.14 2.53
N ASP A 373 -15.47 24.93 1.93
CA ASP A 373 -16.70 25.42 2.56
C ASP A 373 -17.87 24.40 2.53
N GLY A 374 -17.68 23.27 1.86
CA GLY A 374 -18.68 22.21 1.64
C GLY A 374 -19.49 22.39 0.35
N SER A 375 -19.27 23.44 -0.43
CA SER A 375 -20.00 23.67 -1.68
C SER A 375 -19.38 22.95 -2.87
N GLY A 376 -20.10 22.94 -4.00
CA GLY A 376 -19.57 22.50 -5.28
C GLY A 376 -19.19 21.01 -5.32
N GLU A 377 -19.97 20.16 -4.67
CA GLU A 377 -19.75 18.71 -4.70
C GLU A 377 -19.71 18.20 -6.14
N ARG A 378 -18.62 17.51 -6.49
CA ARG A 378 -18.39 16.89 -7.78
C ARG A 378 -17.99 15.45 -7.60
N GLU A 379 -18.68 14.56 -8.30
CA GLU A 379 -18.28 13.16 -8.44
C GLU A 379 -17.02 13.05 -9.31
N VAL A 380 -16.02 12.35 -8.80
CA VAL A 380 -14.78 12.04 -9.51
C VAL A 380 -14.82 10.63 -10.08
N ALA A 381 -15.31 9.68 -9.30
CA ALA A 381 -15.42 8.29 -9.72
C ALA A 381 -16.50 7.57 -8.91
N THR A 382 -17.10 6.54 -9.51
CA THR A 382 -18.09 5.67 -8.89
C THR A 382 -17.77 4.22 -9.17
N VAL A 383 -17.85 3.40 -8.12
CA VAL A 383 -17.72 1.95 -8.18
C VAL A 383 -18.97 1.30 -7.60
N ARG A 384 -19.27 0.08 -8.05
CA ARG A 384 -20.40 -0.70 -7.54
C ARG A 384 -19.88 -1.77 -6.60
N PHE A 385 -20.53 -1.92 -5.45
CA PHE A 385 -20.20 -2.95 -4.48
C PHE A 385 -20.07 -4.34 -5.16
N PRO A 386 -19.07 -5.16 -4.82
CA PRO A 386 -18.17 -5.06 -3.66
C PRO A 386 -16.97 -4.12 -3.82
N GLU A 387 -16.75 -3.53 -5.00
CA GLU A 387 -15.68 -2.56 -5.19
C GLU A 387 -15.95 -1.30 -4.36
N THR A 388 -14.92 -0.82 -3.66
CA THR A 388 -14.98 0.42 -2.87
C THR A 388 -13.67 1.20 -3.03
N PHE A 389 -13.75 2.52 -2.97
CA PHE A 389 -12.54 3.34 -2.84
C PHE A 389 -11.92 3.09 -1.47
N TYR A 390 -10.70 2.57 -1.46
CA TYR A 390 -9.94 2.25 -0.25
C TYR A 390 -9.41 3.55 0.38
N ASP A 391 -9.51 3.66 1.71
CA ASP A 391 -8.99 4.80 2.48
C ASP A 391 -7.60 4.45 3.01
N PRO A 392 -6.54 5.24 2.73
CA PRO A 392 -5.21 5.01 3.29
C PRO A 392 -5.05 5.46 4.74
N THR A 393 -6.03 6.11 5.39
CA THR A 393 -5.87 6.65 6.76
C THR A 393 -5.99 5.62 7.88
#